data_AF-A0A165QDR4-F1
#
_entry.id   AF-A0A165QDR4-F1
#
_cell.length_a   1.000
_cell.length_b   1.000
_cell.length_c   1.000
_cell.angle_alpha   90.00
_cell.angle_beta   90.00
_cell.angle_gamma   90.00
#
_symmetry.space_group_name_H-M   'P 1'
#
loop_
_entity.id
_entity.type
_entity.pdbx_description
1 polymer ?
#
loop_
_entity_poly.entity_id
_entity_poly.type
_entity_poly.pdbx_seq_one_letter_code
_entity_poly.pdbx_strand_id
1 'polypeptide(L)'
;MERFGVGSGEVSGVNPYASLKLAAQGDVNAQRELARFGLQRFATEGDLQSLLDGLCFARLAASQGGDEARGELLQMLALASDSMRPDETEYRASLNGEAIALVSTMADEGNPDADQWLQSIVSKSAPENVAIAQTISRMMAEA
;
A
#
# COMPACT_ATOMS: atom_id res chain seq x y z
N MET A 1 4.36 -8.63 48.34
CA MET A 1 5.59 -7.95 47.91
C MET A 1 6.26 -8.85 46.90
N GLU A 2 5.87 -8.75 45.63
CA GLU A 2 6.65 -9.28 44.50
C GLU A 2 6.64 -8.20 43.43
N ARG A 3 7.83 -7.72 43.10
CA ARG A 3 8.08 -6.63 42.16
C ARG A 3 8.12 -7.24 40.76
N PHE A 4 7.16 -6.91 39.92
CA PHE A 4 7.30 -7.13 38.48
C PHE A 4 8.28 -6.09 37.92
N GLY A 5 9.39 -6.60 37.38
CA GLY A 5 10.46 -5.80 36.80
C GLY A 5 9.98 -5.08 35.55
N VAL A 6 10.26 -3.77 35.52
CA VAL A 6 10.16 -2.93 34.33
C VAL A 6 11.32 -3.28 33.42
N GLY A 7 11.01 -3.85 32.25
CA GLY A 7 11.90 -4.00 31.10
C GLY A 7 11.42 -3.06 30.00
N SER A 8 12.22 -2.02 29.76
CA SER A 8 12.03 -0.88 28.87
C SER A 8 11.83 -1.23 27.39
N GLY A 9 10.76 -0.69 26.82
CA GLY A 9 10.45 -0.66 25.40
C GLY A 9 9.06 -0.07 25.23
N GLU A 10 8.91 1.26 25.40
CA GLU A 10 7.66 1.95 25.07
C GLU A 10 7.38 1.72 23.58
N VAL A 11 6.51 0.76 23.29
CA VAL A 11 5.68 0.83 22.09
C VAL A 11 4.84 2.08 22.32
N SER A 12 5.22 3.19 21.69
CA SER A 12 4.37 4.37 21.58
C SER A 12 3.08 3.90 20.92
N GLY A 13 2.11 3.51 21.76
CA GLY A 13 0.98 2.70 21.40
C GLY A 13 0.00 3.52 20.59
N VAL A 14 0.20 3.54 19.27
CA VAL A 14 -0.87 3.85 18.34
C VAL A 14 -2.03 2.93 18.69
N ASN A 15 -3.16 3.50 19.10
CA ASN A 15 -4.39 2.74 19.28
C ASN A 15 -5.05 2.64 17.90
N PRO A 16 -4.94 1.52 17.17
CA PRO A 16 -5.49 1.42 15.82
C PRO A 16 -7.00 1.65 15.81
N TYR A 17 -7.72 1.37 16.91
CA TYR A 17 -9.16 1.63 17.00
C TYR A 17 -9.50 3.13 17.06
N ALA A 18 -8.61 3.97 17.59
CA ALA A 18 -8.79 5.42 17.53
C ALA A 18 -8.62 5.91 16.09
N SER A 19 -7.56 5.45 15.41
CA SER A 19 -7.27 5.80 14.01
C SER A 19 -8.34 5.26 13.05
N LEU A 20 -8.94 4.09 13.32
CA LEU A 20 -10.04 3.52 12.52
C LEU A 20 -11.22 4.48 12.37
N LYS A 21 -11.64 5.13 13.47
CA LYS A 21 -12.75 6.08 13.43
C LYS A 21 -12.44 7.28 12.55
N LEU A 22 -11.22 7.83 12.67
CA LEU A 22 -10.79 8.99 11.90
C LEU A 22 -10.59 8.63 10.42
N ALA A 23 -9.97 7.50 10.15
CA ALA A 23 -9.73 7.00 8.79
C ALA A 23 -11.06 6.80 8.04
N ALA A 24 -12.08 6.25 8.70
CA ALA A 24 -13.42 6.10 8.15
C ALA A 24 -14.14 7.43 7.87
N GLN A 25 -13.69 8.53 8.47
CA GLN A 25 -14.20 9.89 8.23
C GLN A 25 -13.42 10.63 7.14
N GLY A 26 -12.46 9.98 6.48
CA GLY A 26 -11.65 10.59 5.43
C GLY A 26 -10.36 11.25 5.94
N ASP A 27 -9.96 11.03 7.20
CA ASP A 27 -8.69 11.54 7.69
C ASP A 27 -7.52 10.77 7.03
N VAL A 28 -6.84 11.44 6.10
CA VAL A 28 -5.71 10.88 5.34
C VAL A 28 -4.56 10.48 6.26
N ASN A 29 -4.27 11.25 7.32
CA ASN A 29 -3.18 10.91 8.23
C ASN A 29 -3.51 9.64 9.02
N ALA A 30 -4.75 9.49 9.47
CA ALA A 30 -5.20 8.28 10.15
C ALA A 30 -5.21 7.05 9.22
N GLN A 31 -5.57 7.22 7.95
CA GLN A 31 -5.48 6.15 6.95
C GLN A 31 -4.02 5.71 6.74
N ARG A 32 -3.09 6.67 6.61
CA ARG A 32 -1.66 6.38 6.51
C ARG A 32 -1.11 5.72 7.77
N GLU A 33 -1.54 6.16 8.94
CA GLU A 33 -1.15 5.53 10.21
C GLU A 33 -1.56 4.06 10.27
N LEU A 34 -2.78 3.72 9.83
CA LEU A 34 -3.24 2.34 9.76
C LEU A 34 -2.52 1.52 8.69
N ALA A 35 -2.21 2.12 7.54
CA ALA A 35 -1.39 1.50 6.51
C ALA A 35 0.00 1.11 7.06
N ARG A 36 0.65 2.05 7.77
CA ARG A 36 1.94 1.83 8.43
C ARG A 36 1.88 0.81 9.54
N PHE A 37 0.79 0.79 10.30
CA PHE A 37 0.58 -0.24 11.30
C PHE A 37 0.61 -1.63 10.66
N GLY A 38 -0.16 -1.83 9.58
CA GLY A 38 -0.15 -3.10 8.83
C GLY A 38 1.24 -3.46 8.28
N LEU A 39 1.92 -2.50 7.68
CA LEU A 39 3.29 -2.66 7.18
C LEU A 39 4.28 -3.01 8.30
N GLN A 40 4.18 -2.37 9.45
CA GLN A 40 5.05 -2.62 10.61
C GLN A 40 4.85 -4.04 11.13
N ARG A 41 3.60 -4.48 11.30
CA ARG A 41 3.28 -5.85 11.75
C ARG A 41 3.87 -6.89 10.81
N PHE A 42 3.77 -6.66 9.51
CA PHE A 42 4.42 -7.52 8.52
C PHE A 42 5.95 -7.49 8.62
N ALA A 43 6.57 -6.32 8.72
CA ALA A 43 8.02 -6.18 8.82
C ALA A 43 8.60 -6.83 10.08
N THR A 44 7.87 -6.82 11.20
CA THR A 44 8.35 -7.37 12.48
C THR A 44 8.00 -8.84 12.68
N GLU A 45 6.84 -9.28 12.18
CA GLU A 45 6.28 -10.61 12.52
C GLU A 45 5.97 -11.46 11.29
N GLY A 46 6.13 -10.95 10.07
CA GLY A 46 5.75 -11.64 8.84
C GLY A 46 4.22 -11.77 8.67
N ASP A 47 3.44 -10.96 9.39
CA ASP A 47 1.97 -11.00 9.36
C ASP A 47 1.42 -10.43 8.04
N LEU A 48 1.24 -11.31 7.06
CA LEU A 48 0.74 -10.94 5.74
C LEU A 48 -0.69 -10.39 5.79
N GLN A 49 -1.53 -10.90 6.71
CA GLN A 49 -2.90 -10.40 6.83
C GLN A 49 -2.91 -8.93 7.25
N SER A 50 -2.07 -8.56 8.23
CA SER A 50 -1.92 -7.16 8.62
C SER A 50 -1.43 -6.27 7.47
N LEU A 51 -0.53 -6.75 6.60
CA LEU A 51 -0.12 -6.02 5.41
C LEU A 51 -1.29 -5.77 4.44
N LEU A 52 -2.10 -6.81 4.20
CA LEU A 52 -3.26 -6.73 3.32
C LEU A 52 -4.36 -5.81 3.86
N ASP A 53 -4.61 -5.84 5.17
CA ASP A 53 -5.53 -4.91 5.83
C ASP A 53 -5.00 -3.46 5.73
N GLY A 54 -3.69 -3.28 5.94
CA GLY A 54 -3.02 -1.99 5.77
C GLY A 54 -3.12 -1.43 4.34
N LEU A 55 -3.04 -2.30 3.33
CA LEU A 55 -3.18 -1.94 1.92
C LEU A 55 -4.53 -1.29 1.60
N CYS A 56 -5.61 -1.70 2.27
CA CYS A 56 -6.92 -1.06 2.12
C CYS A 56 -6.87 0.42 2.55
N PHE A 57 -6.20 0.72 3.67
CA PHE A 57 -6.04 2.11 4.12
C PHE A 57 -5.05 2.90 3.26
N ALA A 58 -4.00 2.26 2.75
CA ALA A 58 -3.09 2.90 1.80
C ALA A 58 -3.81 3.36 0.53
N ARG A 59 -4.75 2.54 0.01
CA ARG A 59 -5.60 2.92 -1.13
C ARG A 59 -6.48 4.13 -0.84
N LEU A 60 -7.11 4.18 0.34
CA LEU A 60 -7.91 5.33 0.77
C LEU A 60 -7.06 6.60 0.93
N ALA A 61 -5.86 6.46 1.48
CA ALA A 61 -4.94 7.59 1.61
C ALA A 61 -4.44 8.08 0.25
N ALA A 62 -4.14 7.18 -0.69
CA ALA A 62 -3.64 7.52 -2.01
C ALA A 62 -4.71 8.18 -2.92
N SER A 63 -5.99 7.90 -2.70
CA SER A 63 -7.08 8.53 -3.47
C SER A 63 -7.38 9.97 -3.06
N GLN A 64 -6.97 10.38 -1.85
CA GLN A 64 -7.25 11.70 -1.28
C GLN A 64 -5.97 12.50 -0.99
N GLY A 65 -4.85 11.81 -0.80
CA GLY A 65 -3.55 12.38 -0.50
C GLY A 65 -2.74 12.68 -1.76
N GLY A 66 -1.61 13.36 -1.56
CA GLY A 66 -0.64 13.63 -2.63
C GLY A 66 0.32 12.47 -2.85
N ASP A 67 1.41 12.78 -3.56
CA ASP A 67 2.44 11.83 -3.99
C ASP A 67 3.05 11.00 -2.85
N GLU A 68 3.10 11.53 -1.63
CA GLU A 68 3.60 10.80 -0.46
C GLU A 68 2.74 9.56 -0.15
N ALA A 69 1.41 9.69 -0.20
CA ALA A 69 0.49 8.59 0.07
C ALA A 69 0.49 7.57 -1.09
N ARG A 70 0.63 8.06 -2.33
CA ARG A 70 0.76 7.19 -3.51
C ARG A 70 2.07 6.41 -3.51
N GLY A 71 3.18 7.04 -3.13
CA GLY A 71 4.47 6.36 -2.96
C GLY A 71 4.45 5.30 -1.86
N GLU A 72 3.69 5.53 -0.80
CA GLU A 72 3.45 4.55 0.27
C GLU A 72 2.61 3.37 -0.21
N LEU A 73 1.52 3.61 -0.95
CA LEU A 73 0.73 2.56 -1.60
C LEU A 73 1.59 1.73 -2.57
N LEU A 74 2.41 2.37 -3.40
CA LEU A 74 3.28 1.69 -4.36
C LEU A 74 4.24 0.71 -3.67
N GLN A 75 4.85 1.14 -2.56
CA GLN A 75 5.73 0.28 -1.76
C GLN A 75 4.99 -0.92 -1.17
N MET A 76 3.79 -0.71 -0.63
CA MET A 76 3.00 -1.79 -0.05
C MET A 76 2.49 -2.78 -1.10
N LEU A 77 2.12 -2.32 -2.29
CA LEU A 77 1.72 -3.19 -3.40
C LEU A 77 2.88 -4.09 -3.85
N ALA A 78 4.07 -3.51 -4.00
CA ALA A 78 5.27 -4.28 -4.35
C ALA A 78 5.59 -5.33 -3.29
N LEU A 79 5.55 -4.95 -2.00
CA LEU A 79 5.83 -5.86 -0.90
C LEU A 79 4.79 -6.99 -0.81
N ALA A 80 3.50 -6.66 -0.93
CA ALA A 80 2.44 -7.65 -0.91
C ALA A 80 2.57 -8.63 -2.09
N SER A 81 2.86 -8.14 -3.30
CA SER A 81 3.05 -9.00 -4.47
C SER A 81 4.25 -9.95 -4.33
N ASP A 82 5.33 -9.51 -3.67
CA ASP A 82 6.50 -10.35 -3.42
C ASP A 82 6.27 -11.37 -2.30
N SER A 83 5.38 -11.04 -1.36
CA SER A 83 5.07 -11.87 -0.19
C SER A 83 3.97 -12.91 -0.42
N MET A 84 3.23 -12.80 -1.53
CA MET A 84 2.25 -13.80 -1.94
C MET A 84 2.89 -15.12 -2.30
N ARG A 85 2.13 -16.22 -2.16
CA ARG A 85 2.63 -17.53 -2.55
C ARG A 85 2.80 -17.61 -4.08
N PRO A 86 3.77 -18.40 -4.59
CA PRO A 86 4.00 -18.51 -6.03
C PRO A 86 2.80 -19.02 -6.83
N ASP A 87 1.89 -19.78 -6.22
CA ASP A 87 0.65 -20.30 -6.83
C ASP A 87 -0.49 -19.26 -6.87
N GLU A 88 -0.36 -18.14 -6.17
CA GLU A 88 -1.35 -17.04 -6.17
C GLU A 88 -1.11 -16.07 -7.33
N THR A 89 -0.93 -16.61 -8.54
CA THR A 89 -0.49 -15.86 -9.73
C THR A 89 -1.43 -14.73 -10.10
N GLU A 90 -2.75 -14.98 -10.07
CA GLU A 90 -3.78 -13.97 -10.40
C GLU A 90 -3.79 -12.81 -9.40
N TYR A 91 -3.61 -13.11 -8.11
CA TYR A 91 -3.60 -12.09 -7.07
C TYR A 91 -2.33 -11.25 -7.14
N ARG A 92 -1.18 -11.88 -7.40
CA ARG A 92 0.09 -11.18 -7.70
C ARG A 92 -0.03 -10.31 -8.94
N ALA A 93 -0.65 -10.81 -10.01
CA ALA A 93 -0.85 -10.05 -11.23
C ALA A 93 -1.75 -8.82 -10.98
N SER A 94 -2.78 -8.97 -10.13
CA SER A 94 -3.65 -7.87 -9.72
C SER A 94 -2.90 -6.77 -8.96
N LEU A 95 -2.08 -7.13 -7.96
CA LEU A 95 -1.27 -6.17 -7.19
C LEU A 95 -0.25 -5.44 -8.09
N ASN A 96 0.42 -6.17 -8.98
CA ASN A 96 1.37 -5.57 -9.93
C ASN A 96 0.66 -4.66 -10.95
N GLY A 97 -0.52 -5.07 -11.44
CA GLY A 97 -1.32 -4.27 -12.35
C GLY A 97 -1.78 -2.96 -11.70
N GLU A 98 -2.18 -3.00 -10.42
CA GLU A 98 -2.52 -1.81 -9.65
C GLU A 98 -1.32 -0.88 -9.48
N ALA A 99 -0.12 -1.42 -9.19
CA ALA A 99 1.10 -0.63 -9.07
C ALA A 99 1.45 0.09 -10.39
N ILE A 100 1.33 -0.59 -11.54
CA ILE A 100 1.53 0.02 -12.86
C ILE A 100 0.49 1.11 -13.11
N ALA A 101 -0.78 0.84 -12.81
CA ALA A 101 -1.87 1.80 -13.01
C ALA A 101 -1.65 3.08 -12.19
N LEU A 102 -1.26 2.92 -10.92
CA LEU A 102 -0.96 4.04 -10.03
C LEU A 102 0.16 4.93 -10.58
N VAL A 103 1.27 4.33 -11.04
CA VAL A 103 2.39 5.09 -11.60
C VAL A 103 2.01 5.73 -12.94
N SER A 104 1.18 5.06 -13.75
CA SER A 104 0.64 5.65 -14.98
C SER A 104 -0.18 6.91 -14.70
N THR A 105 -1.06 6.86 -13.70
CA THR A 105 -1.86 8.03 -13.30
C THR A 105 -0.97 9.15 -12.76
N MET A 106 0.07 8.84 -11.99
CA MET A 106 1.05 9.84 -11.54
C MET A 106 1.78 10.51 -12.72
N ALA A 107 2.14 9.74 -13.75
CA ALA A 107 2.76 10.28 -14.96
C ALA A 107 1.80 11.21 -15.73
N ASP A 108 0.54 10.80 -15.89
CA ASP A 108 -0.50 11.61 -16.54
C ASP A 108 -0.77 12.92 -15.78
N GLU A 109 -0.62 12.92 -14.46
CA GLU A 109 -0.72 14.10 -13.60
C GLU A 109 0.54 14.97 -13.57
N GLY A 110 1.59 14.59 -14.30
CA GLY A 110 2.82 15.38 -14.48
C GLY A 110 3.87 15.17 -13.40
N ASN A 111 3.84 14.05 -12.66
CA ASN A 111 4.94 13.69 -11.77
C ASN A 111 6.21 13.43 -12.61
N PRO A 112 7.31 14.17 -12.39
CA PRO A 112 8.47 14.17 -13.27
C PRO A 112 9.26 12.85 -13.28
N ASP A 113 9.12 12.04 -12.24
CA ASP A 113 9.84 10.78 -12.08
C ASP A 113 8.99 9.57 -12.53
N ALA A 114 7.67 9.75 -12.62
CA ALA A 114 6.73 8.66 -12.86
C ALA A 114 6.88 8.02 -14.25
N ASP A 115 7.22 8.78 -15.30
CA ASP A 115 7.49 8.23 -16.63
C ASP A 115 8.64 7.21 -16.61
N GLN A 116 9.74 7.57 -15.92
CA GLN A 116 10.90 6.69 -15.79
C GLN A 116 10.55 5.44 -14.97
N TRP A 117 9.80 5.61 -13.88
CA TRP A 117 9.35 4.49 -13.06
C TRP A 117 8.43 3.56 -13.84
N LEU A 118 7.46 4.12 -14.59
CA LEU A 118 6.52 3.36 -15.41
C LEU A 118 7.25 2.51 -16.44
N GLN A 119 8.21 3.09 -17.16
CA GLN A 119 9.03 2.36 -18.12
C GLN A 119 9.79 1.21 -17.44
N SER A 120 10.35 1.45 -16.25
CA SER A 120 11.09 0.43 -15.49
C SER A 120 10.19 -0.72 -15.04
N ILE A 121 9.01 -0.42 -14.50
CA ILE A 121 8.05 -1.41 -14.00
C ILE A 121 7.48 -2.23 -15.16
N VAL A 122 7.02 -1.57 -16.23
CA VAL A 122 6.43 -2.24 -17.41
C VAL A 122 7.44 -3.16 -18.09
N SER A 123 8.71 -2.73 -18.24
CA SER A 123 9.74 -3.55 -18.91
C SER A 123 10.08 -4.85 -18.17
N LYS A 124 9.76 -4.93 -16.87
CA LYS A 124 10.00 -6.11 -16.02
C LYS A 124 8.72 -6.90 -15.72
N SER A 125 7.57 -6.42 -16.19
CA SER A 125 6.27 -6.99 -15.86
C SER A 125 5.82 -8.03 -16.89
N ALA A 126 5.06 -9.02 -16.43
CA ALA A 126 4.37 -9.93 -17.34
C ALA A 126 3.32 -9.16 -18.16
N PRO A 127 3.02 -9.58 -19.41
CA PRO A 127 2.00 -8.94 -20.24
C PRO A 127 0.62 -8.86 -19.56
N GLU A 128 0.28 -9.87 -18.75
CA GLU A 128 -0.95 -9.90 -17.96
C GLU A 128 -1.05 -8.74 -16.97
N ASN A 129 0.03 -8.42 -16.24
CA ASN A 129 0.06 -7.29 -15.30
C ASN A 129 -0.26 -5.97 -16.02
N VAL A 130 0.28 -5.80 -17.24
CA VAL A 130 0.05 -4.60 -18.07
C VAL A 130 -1.40 -4.53 -18.54
N ALA A 131 -2.00 -5.66 -18.94
CA ALA A 131 -3.41 -5.71 -19.36
C ALA A 131 -4.36 -5.40 -18.19
N ILE A 132 -4.05 -5.90 -16.98
CA ILE A 132 -4.78 -5.55 -15.76
C ILE A 132 -4.62 -4.05 -15.46
N ALA A 133 -3.40 -3.51 -15.55
CA ALA A 133 -3.13 -2.10 -15.31
C ALA A 133 -3.97 -1.19 -16.23
N GLN A 134 -4.05 -1.48 -17.53
CA GLN A 134 -4.88 -0.74 -18.47
C GLN A 134 -6.38 -0.77 -18.12
N THR A 135 -6.83 -1.84 -17.48
CA THR A 135 -8.21 -1.95 -17.00
C THR A 135 -8.42 -1.10 -15.75
N ILE A 136 -7.49 -1.16 -14.79
CA ILE A 136 -7.55 -0.36 -13.56
C ILE A 136 -7.42 1.14 -13.85
N SER A 137 -6.48 1.57 -14.69
CA SER A 137 -6.30 2.99 -15.05
C SER A 137 -7.56 3.60 -15.65
N ARG A 138 -8.32 2.83 -16.44
CA ARG A 138 -9.62 3.29 -16.97
C ARG A 138 -10.65 3.50 -15.85
N MET A 139 -10.72 2.58 -14.88
CA MET A 139 -11.61 2.74 -13.72
C MET A 139 -11.22 3.94 -12.87
N MET A 140 -9.92 4.21 -12.70
CA MET A 140 -9.43 5.37 -11.96
C MET A 140 -9.78 6.70 -12.67
N ALA A 141 -9.73 6.74 -14.00
CA ALA A 141 -10.07 7.93 -14.77
C ALA A 141 -11.58 8.24 -14.79
N GLU A 142 -12.43 7.27 -14.44
CA GLU A 142 -13.90 7.40 -14.38
C GLU A 142 -14.42 7.80 -12.97
N ALA A 143 -13.54 7.82 -11.97
CA ALA A 143 -13.87 8.11 -10.56
C ALA A 143 -13.94 9.61 -10.26
#